data_AF-A0A9E2FWI1-F1
#
_entry.id   AF-A0A9E2FWI1-F1
#
_cell.length_a   1.000
_cell.length_b   1.000
_cell.length_c   1.000
_cell.angle_alpha   90.00
_cell.angle_beta   90.00
_cell.angle_gamma   90.00
#
_symmetry.space_group_name_H-M   'P 1'
#
loop_
_entity.id
_entity.type
_entity.pdbx_description
1 polymer ?
#
loop_
_entity_poly.entity_id
_entity_poly.type
_entity_poly.pdbx_seq_one_letter_code
_entity_poly.pdbx_strand_id
1 'polypeptide(L)'
;MPVQAVVVMTPGSDYLGIPTLQQITRWPGGLPLLILSSAEEKERGGEEIFRKLEKQGAELVIFAQTDIHGTNMFGRVDGVAERIVNWLNGKLH
;
A
#
# COMPACT_ATOMS: atom_id res chain seq x y z
N MET A 1 6.70 -15.19 -14.37
CA MET A 1 6.39 -13.84 -14.88
C MET A 1 6.90 -12.82 -13.86
N PRO A 2 7.53 -11.72 -14.27
CA PRO A 2 7.91 -10.66 -13.34
C PRO A 2 6.65 -10.03 -12.72
N VAL A 3 6.76 -9.56 -11.48
CA VAL A 3 5.69 -8.79 -10.83
C VAL A 3 5.55 -7.45 -11.55
N GLN A 4 4.31 -7.09 -11.94
CA GLN A 4 4.04 -5.87 -12.71
C GLN A 4 3.50 -4.72 -11.86
N ALA A 5 2.89 -5.00 -10.72
CA ALA A 5 2.38 -4.00 -9.78
C ALA A 5 2.22 -4.65 -8.39
N VAL A 6 2.26 -3.84 -7.34
CA VAL A 6 2.06 -4.29 -5.96
C VAL A 6 1.01 -3.44 -5.26
N VAL A 7 0.13 -4.10 -4.51
CA VAL A 7 -0.85 -3.45 -3.62
C VAL A 7 -0.60 -3.96 -2.22
N VAL A 8 -0.49 -3.06 -1.26
CA VAL A 8 -0.33 -3.38 0.17
C VAL A 8 -1.43 -2.73 0.98
N MET A 9 -1.91 -3.45 2.01
CA MET A 9 -3.01 -3.03 2.87
C MET A 9 -2.49 -2.95 4.31
N THR A 10 -2.55 -1.75 4.88
CA THR A 10 -2.01 -1.32 6.18
C THR A 10 -0.60 -1.89 6.46
N PRO A 11 0.39 -1.64 5.58
CA PRO A 11 1.75 -2.16 5.77
C PRO A 11 2.40 -1.56 7.03
N GLY A 12 3.14 -2.40 7.76
CA GLY A 12 3.94 -1.99 8.91
C GLY A 12 5.39 -1.65 8.56
N SER A 13 6.01 -0.76 9.34
CA SER A 13 7.42 -0.37 9.25
C SER A 13 8.37 -1.48 9.70
N ASP A 14 7.94 -2.28 10.66
CA ASP A 14 8.56 -3.52 11.14
C ASP A 14 7.46 -4.53 11.51
N TYR A 15 7.06 -5.38 10.56
CA TYR A 15 5.98 -6.34 10.76
C TYR A 15 6.53 -7.76 10.81
N LEU A 16 6.26 -8.47 11.92
CA LEU A 16 6.75 -9.84 12.15
C LEU A 16 8.27 -10.00 12.03
N GLY A 17 9.04 -8.96 12.40
CA GLY A 17 10.49 -8.95 12.35
C GLY A 17 11.07 -8.69 10.95
N ILE A 18 10.23 -8.25 10.01
CA ILE A 18 10.66 -7.80 8.69
C ILE A 18 10.89 -6.28 8.73
N PRO A 19 12.14 -5.79 8.59
CA PRO A 19 12.46 -4.37 8.64
C PRO A 19 12.08 -3.68 7.32
N THR A 20 10.78 -3.49 7.09
CA THR A 20 10.20 -2.98 5.83
C THR A 20 10.89 -1.71 5.34
N LEU A 21 11.12 -0.75 6.23
CA LEU A 21 11.72 0.55 5.86
C LEU A 21 13.19 0.46 5.43
N GLN A 22 13.91 -0.57 5.84
CA GLN A 22 15.26 -0.82 5.34
C GLN A 22 15.20 -1.46 3.95
N GLN A 23 14.30 -2.43 3.77
CA GLN A 23 14.16 -3.17 2.52
C GLN A 23 13.57 -2.33 1.39
N ILE A 24 12.67 -1.38 1.71
CA ILE A 24 12.00 -0.53 0.73
C ILE A 24 12.98 0.37 -0.05
N THR A 25 14.19 0.59 0.47
CA THR A 25 15.26 1.31 -0.25
C THR A 25 15.70 0.59 -1.53
N ARG A 26 15.42 -0.71 -1.64
CA ARG A 26 15.72 -1.56 -2.80
C ARG A 26 14.51 -1.74 -3.72
N TRP A 27 13.45 -0.93 -3.53
CA TRP A 27 12.27 -1.00 -4.38
C TRP A 27 12.67 -0.86 -5.86
N PRO A 28 12.21 -1.76 -6.75
CA PRO A 28 12.55 -1.65 -8.16
C PRO A 28 11.98 -0.35 -8.74
N GLY A 29 12.86 0.49 -9.28
CA GLY A 29 12.43 1.73 -9.93
C GLY A 29 11.42 1.44 -11.05
N GLY A 30 10.32 2.19 -11.05
CA GLY A 30 9.24 2.02 -12.02
C GLY A 30 8.25 0.91 -11.72
N LEU A 31 8.43 0.11 -10.66
CA LEU A 31 7.42 -0.85 -10.20
C LEU A 31 6.30 -0.09 -9.46
N PRO A 32 5.05 -0.08 -9.96
CA PRO A 32 3.95 0.61 -9.31
C PRO A 32 3.62 0.02 -7.94
N LEU A 33 3.36 0.89 -6.98
CA LEU A 33 2.97 0.53 -5.62
C LEU A 33 1.73 1.31 -5.20
N LEU A 34 0.67 0.60 -4.82
CA LEU A 34 -0.48 1.17 -4.14
C LEU A 34 -0.45 0.80 -2.66
N ILE A 35 -0.50 1.82 -1.80
CA ILE A 35 -0.56 1.68 -0.35
C ILE A 35 -1.95 2.07 0.10
N LEU A 36 -2.66 1.13 0.72
CA LEU A 36 -3.95 1.35 1.33
C LEU A 36 -3.77 1.37 2.85
N SER A 37 -4.29 2.38 3.54
CA SER A 37 -4.20 2.45 5.00
C SER A 37 -5.44 3.10 5.61
N SER A 38 -5.70 2.87 6.89
CA SER A 38 -6.63 3.69 7.68
C SER A 38 -5.95 4.94 8.23
N ALA A 39 -6.74 5.92 8.64
CA ALA A 39 -6.24 7.13 9.31
C ALA A 39 -5.46 6.82 10.60
N GLU A 40 -5.85 5.78 11.34
CA GLU A 40 -5.24 5.36 12.61
C GLU A 40 -3.93 4.56 12.43
N GLU A 41 -3.78 3.84 11.30
CA GLU A 41 -2.61 2.99 11.06
C GLU A 41 -1.59 3.59 10.10
N LYS A 42 -1.93 4.70 9.42
CA LYS A 42 -1.06 5.29 8.38
C LYS A 42 0.36 5.57 8.85
N GLU A 43 0.54 5.95 10.12
CA GLU A 43 1.86 6.24 10.71
C GLU A 43 2.63 4.98 11.13
N ARG A 44 2.01 3.80 11.10
CA ARG A 44 2.67 2.51 11.43
C ARG A 44 3.52 1.97 10.29
N GLY A 45 3.55 2.64 9.13
CA GLY A 45 4.40 2.26 8.00
C GLY A 45 3.91 2.81 6.66
N GLY A 46 2.59 2.92 6.46
CA GLY A 46 2.01 3.36 5.18
C GLY A 46 2.52 4.72 4.70
N GLU A 47 2.47 5.75 5.54
CA GLU A 47 3.00 7.08 5.22
C GLU A 47 4.51 7.08 5.06
N GLU A 48 5.24 6.33 5.89
CA GLU A 48 6.70 6.28 5.85
C GLU A 48 7.21 5.64 4.55
N ILE A 49 6.55 4.55 4.11
CA ILE A 49 6.82 3.90 2.82
C ILE A 49 6.49 4.86 1.68
N PHE A 50 5.33 5.51 1.72
CA PHE A 50 4.92 6.47 0.70
C PHE A 50 5.94 7.61 0.55
N ARG A 51 6.35 8.25 1.65
CA ARG A 51 7.35 9.36 1.61
C ARG A 51 8.69 8.93 0.99
N LYS A 52 9.08 7.66 1.13
CA LYS A 52 10.32 7.13 0.51
C LYS A 52 10.17 6.86 -0.99
N LEU A 53 8.96 6.56 -1.46
CA LEU A 53 8.71 6.07 -2.82
C LEU A 53 7.80 6.97 -3.66
N GLU A 54 7.29 8.09 -3.13
CA GLU A 54 6.38 9.00 -3.87
C GLU A 54 6.99 9.46 -5.19
N LYS A 55 8.31 9.76 -5.19
CA LYS A 55 9.06 10.18 -6.38
C LYS A 55 9.29 9.03 -7.39
N GLN A 56 9.01 7.80 -6.97
CA GLN A 56 9.10 6.59 -7.80
C GLN A 56 7.71 6.12 -8.26
N GLY A 57 6.66 6.90 -7.98
CA GLY A 57 5.29 6.60 -8.44
C GLY A 57 4.47 5.75 -7.47
N ALA A 58 4.87 5.66 -6.19
CA ALA A 58 3.99 5.09 -5.17
C ALA A 58 2.77 5.99 -4.94
N GLU A 59 1.62 5.37 -4.69
CA GLU A 59 0.36 6.04 -4.40
C GLU A 59 -0.14 5.62 -3.01
N LEU A 60 -0.63 6.57 -2.21
CA LEU A 60 -1.19 6.33 -0.88
C LEU A 60 -2.66 6.72 -0.85
N VAL A 61 -3.50 5.82 -0.35
CA VAL A 61 -4.91 6.05 -0.08
C VAL A 61 -5.18 5.82 1.39
N ILE A 62 -5.70 6.86 2.06
CA ILE A 62 -6.09 6.81 3.45
C ILE A 62 -7.62 6.77 3.53
N PHE A 63 -8.14 5.75 4.20
CA PHE A 63 -9.56 5.60 4.48
C PHE A 63 -9.90 6.20 5.84
N ALA A 64 -11.09 6.82 5.94
CA ALA A 64 -11.59 7.42 7.17
C ALA A 64 -12.14 6.38 8.15
N GLN A 65 -12.49 5.18 7.66
CA GLN A 65 -12.92 4.06 8.47
C GLN A 65 -11.84 3.64 9.47
N THR A 66 -12.27 3.33 10.68
CA THR A 66 -11.44 2.87 11.80
C THR A 66 -11.64 1.38 12.04
N ASP A 67 -10.78 0.79 12.86
CA ASP A 67 -10.75 -0.64 13.19
C ASP A 67 -10.63 -1.53 11.94
N ILE A 68 -9.86 -1.07 10.94
CA ILE A 68 -9.57 -1.83 9.73
C ILE A 68 -8.07 -2.10 9.64
N HIS A 69 -7.72 -3.34 9.31
CA HIS A 69 -6.33 -3.80 9.21
C HIS A 69 -6.20 -4.88 8.14
N GLY A 70 -5.21 -4.74 7.26
CA GLY A 70 -4.84 -5.71 6.23
C GLY A 70 -6.00 -6.04 5.32
N THR A 71 -6.21 -7.33 5.06
CA THR A 71 -7.32 -7.81 4.23
C THR A 71 -8.69 -7.64 4.87
N ASN A 72 -8.77 -7.29 6.17
CA ASN A 72 -10.04 -6.98 6.84
C ASN A 72 -10.73 -5.73 6.26
N MET A 73 -10.07 -4.96 5.41
CA MET A 73 -10.72 -3.87 4.69
C MET A 73 -11.78 -4.38 3.71
N PHE A 74 -11.63 -5.59 3.16
CA PHE A 74 -12.63 -6.17 2.26
C PHE A 74 -13.96 -6.40 2.99
N GLY A 75 -15.05 -5.83 2.45
CA GLY A 75 -16.38 -5.88 3.07
C GLY A 75 -16.58 -4.90 4.24
N ARG A 76 -15.54 -4.18 4.67
CA ARG A 76 -15.63 -3.12 5.71
C ARG A 76 -15.37 -1.72 5.18
N VAL A 77 -14.62 -1.61 4.09
CA VAL A 77 -14.33 -0.35 3.41
C VAL A 77 -15.05 -0.36 2.07
N ASP A 78 -16.02 0.53 1.94
CA ASP A 78 -16.82 0.65 0.72
C ASP A 78 -15.93 0.94 -0.49
N GLY A 79 -16.09 0.13 -1.53
CA GLY A 79 -15.37 0.28 -2.79
C GLY A 79 -13.87 -0.06 -2.75
N VAL A 80 -13.32 -0.64 -1.67
CA VAL A 80 -11.88 -0.95 -1.61
C VAL A 80 -11.46 -1.93 -2.72
N ALA A 81 -12.28 -2.95 -2.99
CA ALA A 81 -12.00 -3.93 -4.03
C ALA A 81 -12.04 -3.30 -5.43
N GLU A 82 -13.08 -2.49 -5.70
CA GLU A 82 -13.22 -1.77 -6.97
C GLU A 82 -12.05 -0.80 -7.19
N ARG A 83 -11.62 -0.08 -6.14
CA ARG A 83 -10.45 0.79 -6.20
C ARG A 83 -9.19 0.01 -6.59
N ILE A 84 -8.95 -1.14 -5.97
CA ILE A 84 -7.78 -1.98 -6.28
C ILE A 84 -7.83 -2.42 -7.75
N VAL A 85 -8.98 -2.93 -8.20
CA VAL A 85 -9.16 -3.40 -9.58
C VAL A 85 -8.97 -2.26 -10.59
N ASN A 86 -9.59 -1.11 -10.36
CA ASN A 86 -9.47 0.05 -11.24
C ASN A 86 -8.04 0.58 -11.30
N TRP A 87 -7.34 0.61 -10.16
CA TRP A 87 -5.93 1.00 -10.14
C TRP A 87 -5.07 0.01 -10.92
N LEU A 88 -5.24 -1.30 -10.71
CA LEU A 88 -4.50 -2.33 -11.44
C LEU A 88 -4.75 -2.25 -12.95
N ASN A 89 -6.00 -2.08 -13.39
CA ASN A 89 -6.35 -1.91 -14.80
C ASN A 89 -5.65 -0.69 -15.44
N GLY A 90 -5.36 0.34 -14.65
CA GLY A 90 -4.62 1.53 -15.11
C GLY A 90 -3.10 1.35 -15.14
N LYS A 91 -2.55 0.29 -14.53
CA LYS A 91 -1.10 0.01 -14.51
C LYS A 91 -0.70 -1.17 -15.37
N LEU A 92 -1.60 -2.13 -15.54
CA LEU A 92 -1.38 -3.35 -16.31
C LEU A 92 -1.83 -3.11 -17.75
N HIS A 93 -0.89 -3.25 -18.68
CA HIS A 93 -1.11 -3.18 -20.13
C HIS A 93 -0.56 -4.43 -20.78
#